data_AF-A0A1C2IJT5-F1
#
_entry.id   AF-A0A1C2IJT5-F1
#
_cell.length_a   1.000
_cell.length_b   1.000
_cell.length_c   1.000
_cell.angle_alpha   90.00
_cell.angle_beta   90.00
_cell.angle_gamma   90.00
#
_symmetry.space_group_name_H-M   'P 1'
#
loop_
_entity.id
_entity.type
_entity.pdbx_description
1 polymer ?
#
loop_
_entity_poly.entity_id
_entity_poly.type
_entity_poly.pdbx_seq_one_letter_code
_entity_poly.pdbx_strand_id
1 'polypeptide(L)'
;MTDVNKVVQAFALQVYAQSLDIVQQLEPLPATAVTKHENRVNRVMTDVSGWLSSLTSDDLALITDGHAPEKQLNGGDITAYPADAVQMVLERRIRAASQVCLHQHIEFDPFIHFTGKYLSSMEPHKQGWLAERAANLLVAGA
;
A
#
# COMPACT_ATOMS: atom_id res chain seq x y z
N MET A 1 -2.35 -24.84 -8.49
CA MET A 1 -1.54 -23.63 -8.76
C MET A 1 -2.31 -22.44 -8.23
N THR A 2 -1.84 -21.84 -7.15
CA THR A 2 -2.37 -20.55 -6.68
C THR A 2 -2.10 -19.54 -7.80
N ASP A 3 -3.15 -18.91 -8.30
CA ASP A 3 -3.03 -17.88 -9.33
C ASP A 3 -2.27 -16.71 -8.71
N VAL A 4 -0.99 -16.55 -9.07
CA VAL A 4 -0.08 -15.52 -8.53
C VAL A 4 -0.73 -14.13 -8.63
N ASN A 5 -1.55 -13.90 -9.65
CA ASN A 5 -2.31 -12.66 -9.80
C ASN A 5 -3.29 -12.43 -8.65
N LYS A 6 -3.95 -13.48 -8.13
CA LYS A 6 -4.85 -13.35 -6.97
C LYS A 6 -4.11 -13.03 -5.69
N VAL A 7 -2.90 -13.56 -5.51
CA VAL A 7 -2.05 -13.29 -4.34
C VAL A 7 -1.55 -11.84 -4.40
N VAL A 8 -1.09 -11.38 -5.56
CA VAL A 8 -0.70 -9.98 -5.81
C VAL A 8 -1.88 -9.04 -5.57
N GLN A 9 -3.06 -9.35 -6.08
CA GLN A 9 -4.27 -8.55 -5.88
C GLN A 9 -4.68 -8.47 -4.40
N ALA A 10 -4.62 -9.58 -3.67
CA ALA A 10 -4.93 -9.62 -2.25
C ALA A 10 -3.95 -8.79 -1.42
N PHE A 11 -2.67 -8.84 -1.75
CA PHE A 11 -1.65 -8.03 -1.09
C PHE A 11 -1.76 -6.55 -1.44
N ALA A 12 -2.01 -6.22 -2.71
CA ALA A 12 -2.31 -4.86 -3.16
C ALA A 12 -3.50 -4.25 -2.39
N LEU A 13 -4.57 -5.02 -2.20
CA LEU A 13 -5.74 -4.61 -1.40
C LEU A 13 -5.36 -4.37 0.07
N GLN A 14 -4.55 -5.23 0.69
CA GLN A 14 -4.13 -5.06 2.08
C GLN A 14 -3.24 -3.82 2.27
N VAL A 15 -2.25 -3.65 1.41
CA VAL A 15 -1.37 -2.48 1.38
C VAL A 15 -2.19 -1.21 1.25
N TYR A 16 -3.14 -1.21 0.33
CA TYR A 16 -3.99 -0.05 0.08
C TYR A 16 -4.94 0.27 1.23
N ALA A 17 -5.70 -0.72 1.71
CA ALA A 17 -6.69 -0.50 2.76
C ALA A 17 -6.06 0.03 4.05
N GLN A 18 -4.88 -0.46 4.40
CA GLN A 18 -4.18 0.00 5.60
C GLN A 18 -3.51 1.35 5.45
N SER A 19 -3.02 1.66 4.26
CA SER A 19 -2.49 3.00 3.97
C SER A 19 -3.59 4.04 4.15
N LEU A 20 -4.81 3.75 3.69
CA LEU A 20 -5.96 4.64 3.87
C LEU A 20 -6.45 4.74 5.31
N ASP A 21 -6.45 3.63 6.06
CA ASP A 21 -6.85 3.62 7.47
C ASP A 21 -6.03 4.60 8.31
N ILE A 22 -4.70 4.54 8.20
CA ILE A 22 -3.77 5.44 8.90
C ILE A 22 -4.07 6.90 8.57
N VAL A 23 -4.29 7.16 7.28
CA VAL A 23 -4.55 8.51 6.77
C VAL A 23 -5.88 9.05 7.31
N GLN A 24 -6.90 8.19 7.44
CA GLN A 24 -8.19 8.57 8.02
C GLN A 24 -8.13 8.75 9.54
N GLN A 25 -7.35 7.94 10.26
CA GLN A 25 -7.22 8.04 11.72
C GLN A 25 -6.45 9.31 12.15
N LEU A 26 -5.42 9.69 11.40
CA LEU A 26 -4.57 10.83 11.75
C LEU A 26 -5.17 12.16 11.33
N GLU A 27 -5.95 12.19 10.25
CA GLU A 27 -6.63 13.42 9.81
C GLU A 27 -8.01 13.11 9.19
N PRO A 28 -9.01 12.81 10.02
CA PRO A 28 -10.35 12.48 9.55
C PRO A 28 -10.95 13.67 8.80
N LEU A 29 -11.34 13.44 7.54
CA LEU A 29 -12.05 14.43 6.75
C LEU A 29 -13.55 14.36 7.02
N PRO A 30 -14.25 15.51 7.13
CA PRO A 30 -15.70 15.50 7.24
C PRO A 30 -16.32 14.89 5.97
N ALA A 31 -17.46 14.21 6.10
CA ALA A 31 -18.14 13.51 5.00
C ALA A 31 -18.48 14.41 3.79
N THR A 32 -18.52 15.73 3.99
CA THR A 32 -18.77 16.73 2.96
C THR A 32 -17.54 17.05 2.10
N ALA A 33 -16.34 16.61 2.50
CA ALA A 33 -15.08 16.89 1.81
C ALA A 33 -14.66 15.77 0.83
N VAL A 34 -15.62 15.21 0.08
CA VAL A 34 -15.43 14.07 -0.84
C VAL A 34 -14.28 14.30 -1.81
N THR A 35 -14.23 15.46 -2.49
CA THR A 35 -13.15 15.77 -3.45
C THR A 35 -11.76 15.86 -2.79
N LYS A 36 -11.67 16.37 -1.55
CA LYS A 36 -10.41 16.39 -0.80
C LYS A 36 -9.98 14.98 -0.42
N HIS A 37 -10.94 14.11 -0.10
CA HIS A 37 -10.71 12.70 0.19
C HIS A 37 -10.21 11.95 -1.05
N GLU A 38 -10.88 12.10 -2.20
CA GLU A 38 -10.47 11.49 -3.48
C GLU A 38 -9.06 11.91 -3.88
N ASN A 39 -8.73 13.20 -3.77
CA ASN A 39 -7.38 13.70 -4.07
C ASN A 39 -6.32 13.10 -3.13
N ARG A 40 -6.63 12.99 -1.84
CA ARG A 40 -5.73 12.38 -0.86
C ARG A 40 -5.51 10.89 -1.14
N VAL A 41 -6.58 10.16 -1.42
CA VAL A 41 -6.54 8.73 -1.78
C VAL A 41 -5.69 8.52 -3.04
N ASN A 42 -5.90 9.32 -4.08
CA ASN A 42 -5.14 9.25 -5.34
C ASN A 42 -3.65 9.55 -5.11
N ARG A 43 -3.35 10.51 -4.23
CA ARG A 43 -1.98 10.85 -3.88
C ARG A 43 -1.26 9.71 -3.17
N VAL A 44 -1.87 9.19 -2.09
CA VAL A 44 -1.34 8.03 -1.34
C VAL A 44 -1.10 6.87 -2.29
N MET A 45 -2.03 6.59 -3.20
CA MET A 45 -1.87 5.51 -4.19
C MET A 45 -0.69 5.71 -5.12
N THR A 46 -0.54 6.92 -5.65
CA THR A 46 0.56 7.26 -6.56
C THR A 46 1.89 7.07 -5.85
N ASP A 47 2.01 7.59 -4.64
CA ASP A 47 3.26 7.58 -3.88
C ASP A 47 3.59 6.15 -3.41
N VAL A 48 2.62 5.40 -2.89
CA VAL A 48 2.80 3.98 -2.48
C VAL A 48 3.18 3.11 -3.67
N SER A 49 2.47 3.23 -4.80
CA SER A 49 2.76 2.42 -5.99
C SER A 49 4.13 2.74 -6.61
N GLY A 50 4.49 4.02 -6.64
CA GLY A 50 5.81 4.49 -7.07
C GLY A 50 6.92 3.97 -6.16
N TRP A 51 6.73 4.08 -4.84
CA TRP A 51 7.69 3.62 -3.85
C TRP A 51 7.93 2.11 -3.96
N LEU A 52 6.88 1.29 -3.92
CA LEU A 52 6.98 -0.17 -4.08
C LEU A 52 7.67 -0.57 -5.38
N SER A 53 7.38 0.13 -6.47
CA SER A 53 8.00 -0.15 -7.78
C SER A 53 9.48 0.23 -7.82
N SER A 54 9.91 1.14 -6.95
CA SER A 54 11.27 1.69 -6.91
C SER A 54 12.20 0.98 -5.94
N LEU A 55 11.70 0.20 -4.97
CA LEU A 55 12.54 -0.49 -3.98
C LEU A 55 13.54 -1.41 -4.67
N THR A 56 14.78 -1.42 -4.21
CA THR A 56 15.78 -2.39 -4.69
C THR A 56 15.67 -3.70 -3.93
N SER A 57 16.34 -4.76 -4.40
CA SER A 57 16.48 -6.00 -3.62
C SER A 57 17.13 -5.75 -2.25
N ASP A 58 18.07 -4.81 -2.17
CA ASP A 58 18.72 -4.43 -0.90
C ASP A 58 17.75 -3.71 0.04
N ASP A 59 16.90 -2.80 -0.48
CA ASP A 59 15.83 -2.17 0.31
C ASP A 59 14.87 -3.22 0.88
N LEU A 60 14.49 -4.20 0.05
CA LEU A 60 13.60 -5.29 0.46
C LEU A 60 14.25 -6.17 1.54
N ALA A 61 15.54 -6.48 1.39
CA ALA A 61 16.31 -7.22 2.39
C ALA A 61 16.36 -6.48 3.74
N LEU A 62 16.68 -5.18 3.72
CA LEU A 62 16.68 -4.33 4.92
C LEU A 62 15.31 -4.34 5.61
N ILE A 63 14.24 -4.16 4.84
CA ILE A 63 12.87 -4.18 5.39
C ILE A 63 12.57 -5.54 6.03
N THR A 64 12.94 -6.65 5.37
CA THR A 64 12.74 -8.01 5.90
C THR A 64 13.50 -8.25 7.20
N ASP A 65 14.69 -7.69 7.32
CA ASP A 65 15.54 -7.76 8.52
C ASP A 65 15.12 -6.77 9.62
N GLY A 66 14.08 -5.97 9.39
CA GLY A 66 13.55 -5.02 10.38
C GLY A 66 14.26 -3.68 10.40
N HIS A 67 15.05 -3.36 9.39
CA HIS A 67 15.72 -2.08 9.23
C HIS A 67 14.94 -1.16 8.28
N ALA A 68 15.19 0.14 8.39
CA ALA A 68 14.65 1.12 7.46
C ALA A 68 15.34 0.96 6.08
N PRO A 69 14.58 1.01 4.97
CA PRO A 69 15.15 1.02 3.62
C PRO A 69 15.89 2.34 3.35
N GLU A 70 16.78 2.36 2.36
CA GLU A 70 17.42 3.61 1.94
C GLU A 70 16.40 4.53 1.26
N LYS A 71 15.47 3.94 0.49
CA LYS A 71 14.38 4.67 -0.14
C LYS A 71 13.22 4.88 0.82
N GLN A 72 13.02 6.13 1.23
CA GLN A 72 11.86 6.55 2.00
C GLN A 72 10.66 6.85 1.09
N LEU A 73 9.44 6.59 1.57
CA LEU A 73 8.20 6.96 0.94
C LEU A 73 8.07 8.48 1.01
N ASN A 74 8.27 9.14 -0.12
CA ASN A 74 8.20 10.59 -0.18
C ASN A 74 6.77 11.02 -0.52
N GLY A 75 6.01 11.51 0.46
CA GLY A 75 4.65 12.05 0.26
C GLY A 75 4.62 13.34 -0.59
N GLY A 76 5.80 13.85 -0.96
CA GLY A 76 6.01 15.12 -1.66
C GLY A 76 5.69 16.31 -0.77
N ASP A 77 4.39 16.61 -0.58
CA ASP A 77 3.93 17.63 0.36
C ASP A 77 3.67 16.97 1.72
N ILE A 78 4.45 17.33 2.74
CA ILE A 78 4.36 16.75 4.08
C ILE A 78 2.98 16.97 4.73
N THR A 79 2.18 17.88 4.18
CA THR A 79 0.80 18.15 4.62
C THR A 79 -0.26 17.30 3.91
N ALA A 80 0.09 16.55 2.86
CA ALA A 80 -0.87 15.78 2.07
C ALA A 80 -1.39 14.54 2.85
N TYR A 81 -0.47 13.83 3.51
CA TYR A 81 -0.73 12.68 4.39
C TYR A 81 0.55 12.32 5.18
N PRO A 82 0.43 11.60 6.32
CA PRO A 82 1.57 11.20 7.14
C PRO A 82 2.38 10.06 6.49
N ALA A 83 3.33 10.41 5.62
CA ALA A 83 4.10 9.46 4.82
C ALA A 83 4.88 8.44 5.66
N ASP A 84 5.51 8.88 6.75
CA ASP A 84 6.27 8.00 7.65
C ASP A 84 5.38 6.89 8.27
N ALA A 85 4.18 7.27 8.72
CA ALA A 85 3.24 6.32 9.32
C ALA A 85 2.75 5.30 8.28
N VAL A 86 2.46 5.76 7.06
CA VAL A 86 2.11 4.87 5.94
C VAL A 86 3.27 3.92 5.65
N GLN A 87 4.50 4.44 5.52
CA GLN A 87 5.69 3.63 5.24
C GLN A 87 5.91 2.54 6.28
N MET A 88 5.83 2.86 7.58
CA MET A 88 5.99 1.87 8.65
C MET A 88 5.03 0.68 8.51
N VAL A 89 3.81 0.94 8.06
CA VAL A 89 2.82 -0.12 7.82
C VAL A 89 3.11 -0.90 6.54
N LEU A 90 3.57 -0.24 5.48
CA LEU A 90 4.02 -0.93 4.28
C LEU A 90 5.20 -1.87 4.59
N GLU A 91 6.20 -1.39 5.34
CA GLU A 91 7.35 -2.21 5.77
C GLU A 91 6.90 -3.43 6.57
N ARG A 92 5.94 -3.25 7.51
CA ARG A 92 5.34 -4.36 8.25
C ARG A 92 4.66 -5.37 7.32
N ARG A 93 4.00 -4.91 6.27
CA ARG A 93 3.32 -5.77 5.29
C ARG A 93 4.29 -6.49 4.36
N ILE A 94 5.34 -5.82 3.92
CA ILE A 94 6.44 -6.42 3.15
C ILE A 94 7.10 -7.52 3.97
N ARG A 95 7.39 -7.28 5.27
CA ARG A 95 7.88 -8.31 6.20
C ARG A 95 6.94 -9.52 6.30
N ALA A 96 5.63 -9.30 6.41
CA ALA A 96 4.68 -10.41 6.47
C ALA A 96 4.60 -11.17 5.13
N ALA A 97 4.71 -10.46 4.01
CA ALA A 97 4.65 -11.04 2.68
C ALA A 97 5.84 -11.94 2.35
N SER A 98 7.03 -11.67 2.90
CA SER A 98 8.21 -12.52 2.67
C SER A 98 7.96 -13.95 3.14
N GLN A 99 7.31 -14.11 4.28
CA GLN A 99 6.91 -15.42 4.83
C GLN A 99 5.87 -16.12 3.94
N VAL A 100 4.90 -15.36 3.40
CA VAL A 100 3.88 -15.90 2.48
C VAL A 100 4.53 -16.36 1.17
N CYS A 101 5.44 -15.57 0.62
CA CYS A 101 6.14 -15.90 -0.63
C CYS A 101 7.00 -17.15 -0.46
N LEU A 102 7.72 -17.26 0.66
CA LEU A 102 8.48 -18.47 1.01
C LEU A 102 7.58 -19.71 1.06
N HIS A 103 6.44 -19.62 1.74
CA HIS A 103 5.51 -20.75 1.87
C HIS A 103 4.84 -21.16 0.55
N GLN A 104 4.57 -20.19 -0.32
CA GLN A 104 3.89 -20.43 -1.60
C GLN A 104 4.83 -20.62 -2.79
N HIS A 105 6.15 -20.65 -2.56
CA HIS A 105 7.17 -20.73 -3.60
C HIS A 105 7.04 -19.61 -4.66
N ILE A 106 6.74 -18.40 -4.20
CA ILE A 106 6.64 -17.20 -5.03
C ILE A 106 7.94 -16.40 -4.87
N GLU A 107 8.49 -15.88 -5.98
CA GLU A 107 9.63 -14.97 -5.93
C GLU A 107 9.22 -13.63 -5.28
N PHE A 108 9.91 -13.26 -4.20
CA PHE A 108 9.53 -12.16 -3.33
C PHE A 108 9.68 -10.78 -3.99
N ASP A 109 10.84 -10.47 -4.56
CA ASP A 109 11.07 -9.15 -5.17
C ASP A 109 10.11 -8.90 -6.34
N PRO A 110 9.95 -9.82 -7.32
CA PRO A 110 8.99 -9.63 -8.40
C PRO A 110 7.57 -9.47 -7.86
N PHE A 111 7.20 -10.19 -6.81
CA PHE A 111 5.89 -10.05 -6.17
C PHE A 111 5.63 -8.62 -5.64
N ILE A 112 6.61 -8.01 -4.97
CA ILE A 112 6.48 -6.63 -4.47
C ILE A 112 6.43 -5.63 -5.64
N HIS A 113 7.31 -5.77 -6.63
CA HIS A 113 7.31 -4.89 -7.80
C HIS A 113 6.03 -5.01 -8.64
N PHE A 114 5.50 -6.23 -8.83
CA PHE A 114 4.23 -6.44 -9.53
C PHE A 114 3.06 -5.83 -8.77
N THR A 115 3.10 -5.83 -7.43
CA THR A 115 2.11 -5.14 -6.61
C THR A 115 2.13 -3.64 -6.88
N GLY A 116 3.33 -3.01 -6.88
CA GLY A 116 3.49 -1.60 -7.23
C GLY A 116 2.95 -1.27 -8.63
N LYS A 117 3.33 -2.07 -9.63
CA LYS A 117 2.84 -1.93 -11.02
C LYS A 117 1.33 -2.11 -11.13
N TYR A 118 0.76 -3.08 -10.44
CA TYR A 118 -0.68 -3.34 -10.43
C TYR A 118 -1.46 -2.15 -9.85
N LEU A 119 -0.99 -1.58 -8.73
CA LEU A 119 -1.59 -0.37 -8.14
C LEU A 119 -1.51 0.84 -9.09
N SER A 120 -0.39 1.03 -9.79
CA SER A 120 -0.19 2.15 -10.72
C SER A 120 -1.01 2.05 -12.02
N SER A 121 -1.31 0.83 -12.47
CA SER A 121 -2.08 0.55 -13.69
C SER A 121 -3.56 0.35 -13.43
N MET A 122 -3.99 0.53 -12.18
CA MET A 122 -5.35 0.31 -11.77
C MET A 122 -6.28 1.38 -12.34
N GLU A 123 -7.33 0.95 -13.03
CA GLU A 123 -8.34 1.86 -13.56
C GLU A 123 -9.04 2.63 -12.43
N PRO A 124 -9.44 3.90 -12.64
CA PRO A 124 -10.06 4.73 -11.61
C PRO A 124 -11.28 4.11 -10.92
N HIS A 125 -12.11 3.35 -11.67
CA HIS A 125 -13.27 2.66 -11.10
C HIS A 125 -12.88 1.49 -10.17
N LYS A 126 -11.74 0.83 -10.41
CA LYS A 126 -11.18 -0.20 -9.51
C LYS A 126 -10.56 0.43 -8.27
N GLN A 127 -9.95 1.59 -8.42
CA GLN A 127 -9.47 2.39 -7.28
C GLN A 127 -10.64 2.84 -6.39
N GLY A 128 -11.72 3.35 -6.98
CA GLY A 128 -12.95 3.69 -6.24
C GLY A 128 -13.59 2.49 -5.53
N TRP A 129 -13.66 1.34 -6.20
CA TRP A 129 -14.14 0.10 -5.59
C TRP A 129 -13.24 -0.43 -4.45
N LEU A 130 -11.92 -0.32 -4.61
CA LEU A 130 -11.00 -0.63 -3.51
C LEU A 130 -11.15 0.38 -2.38
N ALA A 131 -11.37 1.66 -2.66
CA ALA A 131 -11.55 2.70 -1.65
C ALA A 131 -12.81 2.43 -0.83
N GLU A 132 -13.90 2.04 -1.49
CA GLU A 132 -15.11 1.54 -0.83
C GLU A 132 -14.85 0.27 -0.03
N ARG A 133 -14.08 -0.70 -0.54
CA ARG A 133 -13.76 -1.91 0.23
C ARG A 133 -12.87 -1.63 1.43
N ALA A 134 -11.90 -0.73 1.29
CA ALA A 134 -11.09 -0.25 2.40
C ALA A 134 -11.99 0.42 3.43
N ALA A 135 -12.83 1.38 3.03
CA ALA A 135 -13.80 2.02 3.92
C ALA A 135 -14.73 0.99 4.61
N ASN A 136 -15.24 0.00 3.88
CA ASN A 136 -16.12 -1.04 4.44
C ASN A 136 -15.38 -1.99 5.40
N LEU A 137 -14.12 -2.33 5.14
CA LEU A 137 -13.29 -3.10 6.08
C LEU A 137 -13.02 -2.32 7.37
N LEU A 138 -12.94 -1.00 7.29
CA LEU A 138 -12.74 -0.11 8.43
C LEU A 138 -14.04 0.10 9.22
N VAL A 139 -15.19 0.16 8.56
CA VAL A 139 -16.52 0.24 9.21
C VAL A 139 -16.92 -1.09 9.85
N ALA A 140 -16.58 -2.23 9.24
CA ALA A 140 -16.90 -3.55 9.79
C ALA A 140 -15.97 -4.00 10.95
N GLY A 141 -14.91 -3.22 11.22
CA GLY A 141 -13.96 -3.45 12.32
C GLY A 141 -14.16 -2.54 13.54
N ALA A 142 -15.17 -1.66 13.52
CA ALA A 142 -15.61 -0.83 14.65
C ALA A 142 -16.83 -1.46 15.35
#